data_AF-A0A1Y2TX73-F1
#
_entry.id   AF-A0A1Y2TX73-F1
#
_cell.length_a   1.000
_cell.length_b   1.000
_cell.length_c   1.000
_cell.angle_alpha   90.00
_cell.angle_beta   90.00
_cell.angle_gamma   90.00
#
_symmetry.space_group_name_H-M   'P 1'
#
loop_
_entity.id
_entity.type
_entity.pdbx_description
1 polymer ?
#
loop_
_entity_poly.entity_id
_entity_poly.type
_entity_poly.pdbx_seq_one_letter_code
_entity_poly.pdbx_strand_id
1 'polypeptide(L)'
;MARLKNKTMDEIITRWATDLSKYQKEFKDQAAQVAQWDRLLVENGERIQKLYLDTFEAEKGSREIERQLVGIESQQEELETWLDRYEGEVESMFSKQIGTGEQLAGPDQEREKTYKLAEKITERLDDMGRDLSKMIKEINDISGTLNKGNKPDDPLSQIVRVLNSHLAQLQWIDTNAAALQAKVAAAQKERSTIGNHYGGPEQDNVDSFYRSYIGRK
;
A
#
# COMPACT_ATOMS: atom_id res chain seq x y z
N MET A 1 -72.79 2.50 0.14
CA MET A 1 -73.84 2.98 -0.79
C MET A 1 -74.87 3.92 -0.11
N ALA A 2 -74.42 4.93 0.66
CA ALA A 2 -75.32 5.89 1.33
C ALA A 2 -75.11 7.36 0.88
N ARG A 3 -74.31 7.59 -0.17
CA ARG A 3 -73.81 8.92 -0.57
C ARG A 3 -74.54 9.55 -1.76
N LEU A 4 -75.53 8.85 -2.33
CA LEU A 4 -76.27 9.22 -3.55
C LEU A 4 -77.79 9.32 -3.34
N LYS A 5 -78.30 8.93 -2.16
CA LYS A 5 -79.73 8.97 -1.87
C LYS A 5 -80.16 10.42 -1.63
N ASN A 6 -81.20 10.89 -2.31
CA ASN A 6 -81.74 12.26 -2.28
C ASN A 6 -80.85 13.35 -2.93
N LYS A 7 -80.05 13.01 -3.96
CA LYS A 7 -79.31 13.99 -4.75
C LYS A 7 -79.88 14.12 -6.16
N THR A 8 -79.92 15.33 -6.70
CA THR A 8 -80.27 15.55 -8.11
C THR A 8 -79.18 15.00 -9.04
N MET A 9 -79.52 14.70 -10.30
CA MET A 9 -78.55 14.18 -11.28
C MET A 9 -77.33 15.11 -11.43
N ASP A 10 -77.57 16.42 -11.45
CA ASP A 10 -76.52 17.43 -11.57
C ASP A 10 -75.58 17.47 -10.36
N GLU A 11 -76.08 17.23 -9.15
CA GLU A 11 -75.25 17.10 -7.94
C GLU A 11 -74.35 15.86 -7.97
N ILE A 12 -74.81 14.76 -8.57
CA ILE A 12 -74.02 13.53 -8.73
C ILE A 12 -72.92 13.76 -9.77
N ILE A 13 -73.25 14.38 -10.91
CA ILE A 13 -72.30 14.70 -11.98
C ILE A 13 -71.23 15.68 -11.48
N THR A 14 -71.64 16.76 -10.80
CA THR A 14 -70.71 17.75 -10.22
C THR A 14 -69.75 17.11 -9.23
N ARG A 15 -70.26 16.18 -8.41
CA ARG A 15 -69.43 15.42 -7.47
C ARG A 15 -68.45 14.50 -8.18
N TRP A 16 -68.89 13.73 -9.18
CA TRP A 16 -67.99 12.88 -9.96
C TRP A 16 -66.92 13.69 -10.68
N ALA A 17 -67.24 14.86 -11.22
CA ALA A 17 -66.26 15.77 -11.82
C ALA A 17 -65.23 16.25 -10.78
N THR A 18 -65.69 16.58 -9.56
CA THR A 18 -64.81 17.02 -8.47
C THR A 18 -63.91 15.88 -7.97
N ASP A 19 -64.49 14.69 -7.73
CA ASP A 19 -63.76 13.49 -7.29
C ASP A 19 -62.75 13.04 -8.37
N LEU A 20 -63.13 13.11 -9.65
CA LEU A 20 -62.23 12.82 -10.78
C LEU A 20 -61.07 13.81 -10.84
N SER A 21 -61.32 15.11 -10.69
CA SER A 21 -60.25 16.12 -10.67
C SER A 21 -59.31 15.92 -9.48
N LYS A 22 -59.86 15.59 -8.30
CA LYS A 22 -59.08 15.27 -7.10
C LYS A 22 -58.18 14.05 -7.32
N TYR A 23 -58.74 12.93 -7.75
CA TYR A 23 -57.95 11.71 -7.96
C TYR A 23 -57.00 11.82 -9.14
N GLN A 24 -57.33 12.61 -10.17
CA GLN A 24 -56.39 12.92 -11.25
C GLN A 24 -55.15 13.65 -10.72
N LYS A 25 -55.32 14.58 -9.77
CA LYS A 25 -54.19 15.27 -9.14
C LYS A 25 -53.36 14.31 -8.29
N GLU A 26 -53.99 13.54 -7.41
CA GLU A 26 -53.30 12.55 -6.57
C GLU A 26 -52.56 11.50 -7.41
N PHE A 27 -53.15 11.04 -8.51
CA PHE A 27 -52.51 10.11 -9.44
C PHE A 27 -51.26 10.72 -10.10
N LYS A 28 -51.30 11.99 -10.49
CA LYS A 28 -50.12 12.68 -11.04
C LYS A 28 -49.01 12.80 -10.01
N ASP A 29 -49.35 13.12 -8.76
CA ASP A 29 -48.38 13.23 -7.68
C ASP A 29 -47.73 11.86 -7.38
N GLN A 30 -48.53 10.79 -7.33
CA GLN A 30 -48.03 9.42 -7.19
C GLN A 30 -47.15 8.99 -8.37
N ALA A 31 -47.54 9.28 -9.61
CA ALA A 31 -46.74 8.97 -10.79
C ALA A 31 -45.39 9.70 -10.76
N ALA A 32 -45.35 10.95 -10.29
CA ALA A 32 -44.11 11.69 -10.11
C ALA A 32 -43.22 11.07 -9.02
N GLN A 33 -43.81 10.58 -7.92
CA GLN A 33 -43.08 9.88 -6.86
C GLN A 33 -42.51 8.55 -7.34
N VAL A 34 -43.27 7.76 -8.10
CA VAL A 34 -42.80 6.50 -8.71
C VAL A 34 -41.64 6.78 -9.67
N ALA A 35 -41.74 7.82 -10.51
CA ALA A 35 -40.64 8.19 -11.40
C ALA A 35 -39.35 8.59 -10.65
N GLN A 36 -39.47 9.21 -9.47
CA GLN A 36 -38.31 9.49 -8.62
C GLN A 36 -37.69 8.22 -8.03
N TRP A 37 -38.53 7.28 -7.58
CA TRP A 37 -38.06 5.99 -7.08
C TRP A 37 -37.38 5.15 -8.17
N ASP A 38 -37.92 5.15 -9.39
CA ASP A 38 -37.32 4.46 -10.53
C ASP A 38 -35.92 5.02 -10.82
N ARG A 39 -35.77 6.36 -10.80
CA ARG A 39 -34.47 7.01 -10.97
C ARG A 39 -33.47 6.61 -9.87
N LEU A 40 -33.92 6.59 -8.61
CA LEU A 40 -33.07 6.18 -7.48
C LEU A 40 -32.69 4.70 -7.58
N LEU A 41 -33.59 3.85 -8.06
CA LEU A 41 -33.33 2.42 -8.23
C LEU A 41 -32.26 2.18 -9.30
N VAL A 42 -32.31 2.89 -10.42
CA VAL A 42 -31.26 2.83 -11.45
C VAL A 42 -29.92 3.31 -10.91
N GLU A 43 -29.88 4.45 -10.22
CA GLU A 43 -28.66 5.01 -9.64
C GLU A 43 -28.03 4.07 -8.60
N ASN A 44 -28.86 3.46 -7.75
CA ASN A 44 -28.38 2.45 -6.81
C ASN A 44 -27.95 1.16 -7.52
N GLY A 45 -28.61 0.79 -8.61
CA GLY A 45 -28.19 -0.33 -9.47
C GLY A 45 -26.78 -0.14 -10.02
N GLU A 46 -26.45 1.05 -10.52
CA GLU A 46 -25.10 1.40 -10.99
C GLU A 46 -24.06 1.33 -9.85
N ARG A 47 -24.40 1.85 -8.66
CA ARG A 47 -23.52 1.74 -7.49
C ARG A 47 -23.28 0.30 -7.06
N ILE A 48 -24.32 -0.52 -7.05
CA ILE A 48 -24.22 -1.96 -6.71
C ILE A 48 -23.34 -2.67 -7.72
N GLN A 49 -23.51 -2.38 -9.02
CA GLN A 49 -22.66 -2.95 -10.06
C GLN A 49 -21.18 -2.57 -9.86
N LYS A 50 -20.90 -1.30 -9.56
CA LYS A 50 -19.54 -0.85 -9.26
C LYS A 50 -18.97 -1.59 -8.04
N LEU A 51 -19.73 -1.65 -6.95
CA LEU A 51 -19.31 -2.35 -5.74
C LEU A 51 -19.06 -3.84 -6.00
N TYR A 52 -19.87 -4.49 -6.84
CA TYR A 52 -19.68 -5.87 -7.24
C TYR A 52 -18.34 -6.08 -7.98
N LEU A 53 -18.02 -5.20 -8.93
CA LEU A 53 -16.74 -5.25 -9.64
C LEU A 53 -15.55 -5.03 -8.69
N ASP A 54 -15.62 -4.00 -7.85
CA ASP A 54 -14.56 -3.70 -6.85
C ASP A 54 -14.39 -4.88 -5.87
N THR A 55 -15.49 -5.51 -5.46
CA THR A 55 -15.47 -6.69 -4.57
C THR A 55 -14.84 -7.89 -5.26
N PHE A 56 -15.17 -8.13 -6.52
CA PHE A 56 -14.60 -9.23 -7.30
C PHE A 56 -13.10 -9.04 -7.54
N GLU A 57 -12.65 -7.81 -7.79
CA GLU A 57 -11.23 -7.49 -7.89
C GLU A 57 -10.50 -7.70 -6.56
N ALA A 58 -11.09 -7.26 -5.45
CA ALA A 58 -10.56 -7.49 -4.12
C ALA A 58 -10.49 -8.99 -3.77
N GLU A 59 -11.50 -9.78 -4.16
CA GLU A 59 -11.50 -11.23 -3.99
C GLU A 59 -10.37 -11.89 -4.79
N LYS A 60 -10.18 -11.47 -6.04
CA LYS A 60 -9.06 -11.95 -6.86
C LYS A 60 -7.70 -11.60 -6.23
N GLY A 61 -7.55 -10.38 -5.72
CA GLY A 61 -6.35 -9.94 -5.00
C GLY A 61 -6.10 -10.78 -3.73
N SER A 62 -7.15 -11.06 -2.95
CA SER A 62 -7.07 -11.89 -1.76
C SER A 62 -6.63 -13.34 -2.09
N ARG A 63 -7.20 -13.94 -3.14
CA ARG A 63 -6.79 -15.28 -3.60
C ARG A 63 -5.35 -15.33 -4.10
N GLU A 64 -4.87 -14.26 -4.73
CA GLU A 64 -3.48 -14.14 -5.14
C GLU A 64 -2.54 -14.08 -3.93
N ILE A 65 -2.88 -13.27 -2.92
CA ILE A 65 -2.13 -13.20 -1.65
C ILE A 65 -2.10 -14.57 -0.98
N GLU A 66 -3.23 -15.27 -0.90
CA GLU A 66 -3.29 -16.62 -0.33
C GLU A 66 -2.36 -17.59 -1.06
N ARG A 67 -2.36 -17.58 -2.40
CA ARG A 67 -1.44 -18.41 -3.18
C ARG A 67 0.03 -18.07 -2.90
N GLN A 68 0.35 -16.78 -2.77
CA GLN A 68 1.70 -16.35 -2.44
C GLN A 68 2.11 -16.76 -1.03
N LEU A 69 1.21 -16.68 -0.05
CA LEU A 69 1.46 -17.11 1.32
C LEU A 69 1.75 -18.60 1.39
N VAL A 70 0.95 -19.45 0.73
CA VAL A 70 1.22 -20.90 0.65
C VAL A 70 2.56 -21.18 -0.04
N GLY A 71 2.90 -20.41 -1.08
CA GLY A 71 4.21 -20.52 -1.73
C GLY A 71 5.38 -20.17 -0.81
N ILE A 72 5.24 -19.11 0.00
CA ILE A 72 6.24 -18.70 1.00
C ILE A 72 6.35 -19.75 2.11
N GLU A 73 5.23 -20.29 2.59
CA GLU A 73 5.20 -21.33 3.62
C GLU A 73 5.93 -22.59 3.15
N SER A 74 5.64 -23.07 1.93
CA SER A 74 6.36 -24.19 1.33
C SER A 74 7.85 -23.92 1.16
N GLN A 75 8.25 -22.70 0.78
CA GLN A 75 9.66 -22.32 0.71
C GLN A 75 10.33 -22.31 2.10
N GLN A 76 9.62 -21.87 3.13
CA GLN A 76 10.12 -21.91 4.51
C GLN A 76 10.34 -23.35 4.98
N GLU A 77 9.41 -24.27 4.69
CA GLU A 77 9.54 -25.69 5.02
C GLU A 77 10.71 -26.37 4.28
N GLU A 78 10.90 -26.06 3.00
CA GLU A 78 12.04 -26.56 2.23
C GLU A 78 13.38 -26.05 2.79
N LEU A 79 13.46 -24.76 3.13
CA LEU A 79 14.65 -24.15 3.72
C LEU A 79 14.95 -24.72 5.11
N GLU A 80 13.94 -24.95 5.94
CA GLU A 80 14.07 -25.62 7.24
C GLU A 80 14.61 -27.05 7.07
N THR A 81 14.04 -27.82 6.13
CA THR A 81 14.51 -29.17 5.83
C THR A 81 15.97 -29.20 5.36
N TRP A 82 16.39 -28.23 4.53
CA TRP A 82 17.78 -28.11 4.09
C TRP A 82 18.70 -27.70 5.25
N LEU A 83 18.22 -26.81 6.12
CA LEU A 83 18.96 -26.37 7.29
C LEU A 83 19.19 -27.54 8.26
N ASP A 84 18.14 -28.32 8.59
CA ASP A 84 18.24 -29.54 9.40
C ASP A 84 19.25 -30.54 8.82
N ARG A 85 19.23 -30.71 7.50
CA ARG A 85 20.19 -31.58 6.81
C ARG A 85 21.62 -31.05 6.95
N TYR A 86 21.84 -29.76 6.73
CA TYR A 86 23.16 -29.16 6.87
C TYR A 86 23.66 -29.19 8.31
N GLU A 87 22.79 -28.97 9.30
CA GLU A 87 23.11 -29.14 10.71
C GLU A 87 23.56 -30.58 11.00
N GLY A 88 22.85 -31.58 10.48
CA GLY A 88 23.26 -32.98 10.59
C GLY A 88 24.60 -33.30 9.91
N GLU A 89 24.85 -32.73 8.72
CA GLU A 89 26.14 -32.87 8.03
C GLU A 89 27.28 -32.21 8.83
N VAL A 90 27.05 -31.02 9.41
CA VAL A 90 27.99 -30.30 10.28
C VAL A 90 28.28 -31.11 11.55
N GLU A 91 27.26 -31.63 12.23
CA GLU A 91 27.42 -32.48 13.42
C GLU A 91 28.21 -33.76 13.09
N SER A 92 27.98 -34.34 11.90
CA SER A 92 28.78 -35.48 11.41
C SER A 92 30.25 -35.10 11.17
N MET A 93 30.53 -33.90 10.67
CA MET A 93 31.91 -33.42 10.51
C MET A 93 32.57 -33.18 11.87
N PHE A 94 31.87 -32.51 12.80
CA PHE A 94 32.37 -32.28 14.16
C PHE A 94 32.66 -33.59 14.90
N SER A 95 31.75 -34.56 14.85
CA SER A 95 31.96 -35.87 15.47
C SER A 95 33.14 -36.65 14.86
N LYS A 96 33.36 -36.57 13.54
CA LYS A 96 34.55 -37.15 12.88
C LYS A 96 35.85 -36.44 13.27
N GLN A 97 35.81 -35.11 13.38
CA GLN A 97 36.97 -34.29 13.72
C GLN A 97 37.35 -34.41 15.21
N ILE A 98 36.37 -34.57 16.10
CA ILE A 98 36.56 -34.85 17.53
C ILE A 98 37.04 -36.30 17.75
N GLY A 99 36.58 -37.25 16.93
CA GLY A 99 37.06 -38.65 16.95
C GLY A 99 38.55 -38.81 16.62
N THR A 100 39.17 -37.85 15.93
CA THR A 100 40.62 -37.79 15.67
C THR A 100 41.44 -37.13 16.80
N GLY A 101 40.82 -36.76 17.92
CA GLY A 101 41.53 -36.27 19.11
C GLY A 101 42.08 -34.84 19.01
N GLU A 102 41.83 -34.15 17.90
CA GLU A 102 42.26 -32.77 17.70
C GLU A 102 41.07 -31.83 18.01
N GLN A 103 40.94 -31.44 19.28
CA GLN A 103 40.19 -30.22 19.62
C GLN A 103 40.70 -29.09 18.72
N LEU A 104 39.79 -28.29 18.14
CA LEU A 104 40.12 -27.10 17.34
C LEU A 104 41.25 -26.32 18.04
N ALA A 105 42.49 -26.46 17.54
CA ALA A 105 43.68 -25.92 18.17
C ALA A 105 44.23 -24.78 17.32
N GLY A 106 44.61 -23.67 17.98
CA GLY A 106 45.20 -22.51 17.30
C GLY A 106 44.17 -21.59 16.63
N PRO A 107 44.46 -21.05 15.43
CA PRO A 107 43.67 -19.99 14.78
C PRO A 107 42.17 -20.27 14.60
N ASP A 108 41.78 -21.54 14.49
CA ASP A 108 40.38 -21.93 14.35
C ASP A 108 39.54 -21.67 15.60
N GLN A 109 40.13 -21.80 16.80
CA GLN A 109 39.43 -21.49 18.04
C GLN A 109 39.19 -19.98 18.20
N GLU A 110 40.13 -19.17 17.72
CA GLU A 110 40.00 -17.71 17.75
C GLU A 110 38.97 -17.22 16.72
N ARG A 111 38.91 -17.86 15.54
CA ARG A 111 37.83 -17.68 14.56
C ARG A 111 36.47 -18.02 15.16
N GLU A 112 36.31 -19.19 15.77
CA GLU A 112 35.06 -19.62 16.40
C GLU A 112 34.56 -18.60 17.45
N LYS A 113 35.46 -18.13 18.33
CA LYS A 113 35.13 -17.10 19.34
C LYS A 113 34.66 -15.80 18.70
N THR A 114 35.27 -15.40 17.58
CA THR A 114 34.92 -14.17 16.86
C THR A 114 33.54 -14.28 16.21
N TYR A 115 33.24 -15.40 15.54
CA TYR A 115 31.91 -15.64 14.96
C TYR A 115 30.81 -15.75 16.02
N LYS A 116 31.05 -16.46 17.12
CA LYS A 116 30.13 -16.52 18.27
C LYS A 116 29.87 -15.14 18.90
N LEU A 117 30.89 -14.27 18.93
CA LEU A 117 30.70 -12.90 19.39
C LEU A 117 29.83 -12.08 18.42
N ALA A 118 30.07 -12.20 17.11
CA ALA A 118 29.26 -11.52 16.11
C ALA A 118 27.78 -11.96 16.14
N GLU A 119 27.54 -13.26 16.31
CA GLU A 119 26.20 -13.82 16.51
C GLU A 119 25.50 -13.21 17.73
N LYS A 120 26.17 -13.22 18.90
CA LYS A 120 25.62 -12.60 20.13
C LYS A 120 25.35 -11.11 20.01
N ILE A 121 26.19 -10.37 19.27
CA ILE A 121 25.97 -8.94 19.03
C ILE A 121 24.73 -8.75 18.17
N THR A 122 24.55 -9.58 17.14
CA THR A 122 23.38 -9.52 16.25
C THR A 122 22.09 -9.85 17.01
N GLU A 123 22.10 -10.91 17.81
CA GLU A 123 20.99 -11.29 18.69
C GLU A 123 20.63 -10.15 19.65
N ARG A 124 21.64 -9.55 20.31
CA ARG A 124 21.43 -8.41 21.21
C ARG A 124 20.86 -7.19 20.50
N LEU A 125 21.24 -6.93 19.24
CA LEU A 125 20.67 -5.83 18.45
C LEU A 125 19.19 -6.09 18.11
N ASP A 126 18.83 -7.33 17.78
CA ASP A 126 17.42 -7.71 17.53
C ASP A 126 16.58 -7.56 18.81
N ASP A 127 17.08 -8.08 19.94
CA ASP A 127 16.41 -7.93 21.24
C ASP A 127 16.22 -6.47 21.63
N MET A 128 17.25 -5.62 21.46
CA MET A 128 17.11 -4.18 21.70
C MET A 128 16.10 -3.54 20.73
N GLY A 129 16.04 -3.97 19.47
CA GLY A 129 15.04 -3.52 18.51
C GLY A 129 13.60 -3.89 18.91
N ARG A 130 13.42 -5.10 19.44
CA ARG A 130 12.13 -5.58 20.00
C ARG A 130 11.75 -4.80 21.25
N ASP A 131 12.70 -4.56 22.16
CA ASP A 131 12.48 -3.78 23.38
C ASP A 131 12.13 -2.32 23.07
N LEU A 132 12.82 -1.69 22.12
CA LEU A 132 12.46 -0.35 21.64
C LEU A 132 11.06 -0.34 21.02
N SER A 133 10.72 -1.34 20.21
CA SER A 133 9.37 -1.48 19.63
C SER A 133 8.30 -1.64 20.72
N LYS A 134 8.59 -2.39 21.78
CA LYS A 134 7.71 -2.55 22.94
C LYS A 134 7.57 -1.24 23.71
N MET A 135 8.68 -0.54 23.97
CA MET A 135 8.66 0.77 24.63
C MET A 135 7.86 1.80 23.83
N ILE A 136 7.98 1.80 22.49
CA ILE A 136 7.18 2.66 21.61
C ILE A 136 5.69 2.33 21.74
N LYS A 137 5.31 1.04 21.78
CA LYS A 137 3.92 0.63 22.01
C LYS A 137 3.41 1.10 23.37
N GLU A 138 4.17 0.88 24.44
CA GLU A 138 3.83 1.33 25.79
C GLU A 138 3.70 2.86 25.87
N ILE A 139 4.60 3.61 25.24
CA ILE A 139 4.51 5.07 25.15
C ILE A 139 3.26 5.50 24.38
N ASN A 140 2.94 4.84 23.27
CA ASN A 140 1.73 5.13 22.50
C ASN A 140 0.46 4.81 23.29
N ASP A 141 0.46 3.74 24.09
CA ASP A 141 -0.65 3.36 24.96
C ASP A 141 -0.81 4.34 26.13
N ILE A 142 0.30 4.77 26.76
CA ILE A 142 0.31 5.79 27.82
C ILE A 142 -0.15 7.15 27.26
N SER A 143 0.39 7.57 26.12
CA SER A 143 0.00 8.82 25.45
C SER A 143 -1.47 8.79 25.00
N GLY A 144 -1.95 7.62 24.56
CA GLY A 144 -3.33 7.39 24.20
C GLY A 144 -4.28 7.45 25.39
N THR A 145 -3.90 6.93 26.56
CA THR A 145 -4.71 6.94 27.78
C THR A 145 -4.68 8.29 28.51
N LEU A 146 -3.51 8.95 28.56
CA LEU A 146 -3.31 10.24 29.24
C LEU A 146 -4.08 11.39 28.56
N ASN A 147 -4.18 11.39 27.23
CA ASN A 147 -4.90 12.42 26.48
C ASN A 147 -6.42 12.20 26.39
N LYS A 148 -6.96 11.04 26.80
CA LYS A 148 -8.37 10.66 26.51
C LYS A 148 -9.21 10.22 27.68
N GLY A 149 -8.63 9.86 28.83
CA GLY A 149 -9.39 9.12 29.84
C GLY A 149 -9.98 7.83 29.26
N ASN A 150 -10.82 7.11 30.00
CA ASN A 150 -11.25 5.72 29.72
C ASN A 150 -12.14 5.50 28.46
N LYS A 151 -11.94 6.22 27.34
CA LYS A 151 -12.67 6.00 26.06
C LYS A 151 -11.69 5.66 24.93
N PRO A 152 -11.34 4.37 24.75
CA PRO A 152 -10.43 3.92 23.69
C PRO A 152 -10.96 4.14 22.27
N ASP A 153 -12.28 4.28 22.08
CA ASP A 153 -12.94 4.47 20.77
C ASP A 153 -13.34 5.93 20.46
N ASP A 154 -12.63 6.91 21.02
CA ASP A 154 -12.91 8.31 20.67
C ASP A 154 -12.51 8.59 19.21
N PRO A 155 -13.44 9.02 18.32
CA PRO A 155 -13.17 9.31 16.91
C PRO A 155 -12.04 10.33 16.71
N LEU A 156 -11.79 11.22 17.67
CA LEU A 156 -10.63 12.12 17.61
C LEU A 156 -9.30 11.35 17.61
N SER A 157 -9.23 10.15 18.24
CA SER A 157 -8.04 9.29 18.27
C SER A 157 -7.73 8.77 16.87
N GLN A 158 -8.79 8.32 16.20
CA GLN A 158 -8.71 7.76 14.86
C GLN A 158 -8.26 8.85 13.89
N ILE A 159 -8.82 10.07 14.00
CA ILE A 159 -8.41 11.22 13.19
C ILE A 159 -6.93 11.54 13.40
N VAL A 160 -6.47 11.67 14.65
CA VAL A 160 -5.05 11.97 14.95
C VAL A 160 -4.13 10.87 14.42
N ARG A 161 -4.51 9.59 14.56
CA ARG A 161 -3.73 8.46 14.03
C ARG A 161 -3.63 8.50 12.50
N VAL A 162 -4.75 8.75 11.81
CA VAL A 162 -4.79 8.87 10.35
C VAL A 162 -3.97 10.06 9.88
N LEU A 163 -4.08 11.21 10.54
CA LEU A 163 -3.29 12.40 10.20
C LEU A 163 -1.79 12.18 10.41
N ASN A 164 -1.39 11.53 11.49
CA ASN A 164 0.02 11.19 11.73
C ASN A 164 0.53 10.22 10.65
N SER A 165 -0.28 9.23 10.25
CA SER A 165 0.05 8.33 9.13
C SER A 165 0.18 9.11 7.81
N HIS A 166 -0.76 10.01 7.51
CA HIS A 166 -0.69 10.85 6.31
C HIS A 166 0.52 11.80 6.33
N LEU A 167 0.88 12.36 7.48
CA LEU A 167 2.08 13.19 7.62
C LEU A 167 3.35 12.39 7.32
N ALA A 168 3.47 11.18 7.89
CA ALA A 168 4.59 10.30 7.62
C ALA A 168 4.64 9.89 6.13
N GLN A 169 3.49 9.61 5.51
CA GLN A 169 3.39 9.33 4.08
C GLN A 169 3.81 10.54 3.23
N LEU A 170 3.38 11.75 3.59
CA LEU A 170 3.77 12.98 2.87
C LEU A 170 5.27 13.26 3.00
N GLN A 171 5.85 13.07 4.19
CA GLN A 171 7.30 13.18 4.38
C GLN A 171 8.06 12.14 3.56
N TRP A 172 7.56 10.91 3.49
CA TRP A 172 8.12 9.88 2.62
C TRP A 172 8.02 10.26 1.13
N ILE A 173 6.89 10.82 0.69
CA ILE A 173 6.73 11.29 -0.70
C ILE A 173 7.70 12.44 -0.98
N ASP A 174 7.82 13.41 -0.08
CA ASP A 174 8.70 14.57 -0.25
C ASP A 174 10.17 14.15 -0.36
N THR A 175 10.64 13.32 0.57
CA THR A 175 12.02 12.79 0.56
C THR A 175 12.32 11.98 -0.70
N ASN A 176 11.41 11.12 -1.15
CA ASN A 176 11.61 10.34 -2.38
C ASN A 176 11.50 11.19 -3.65
N ALA A 177 10.61 12.18 -3.69
CA ALA A 177 10.52 13.13 -4.78
C ALA A 177 11.80 13.96 -4.91
N ALA A 178 12.34 14.44 -3.79
CA ALA A 178 13.63 15.14 -3.75
C ALA A 178 14.79 14.25 -4.22
N ALA A 179 14.82 12.98 -3.79
CA ALA A 179 15.81 12.01 -4.25
C ALA A 179 15.69 11.73 -5.76
N LEU A 180 14.46 11.59 -6.28
CA LEU A 180 14.21 11.42 -7.72
C LEU A 180 14.65 12.67 -8.50
N GLN A 181 14.33 13.86 -8.01
CA GLN A 181 14.73 15.13 -8.62
C GLN A 181 16.26 15.25 -8.68
N ALA A 182 16.97 14.86 -7.63
CA ALA A 182 18.43 14.82 -7.61
C ALA A 182 18.99 13.85 -8.67
N LYS A 183 18.40 12.65 -8.80
CA LYS A 183 18.79 11.68 -9.84
C LYS A 183 18.54 12.21 -11.25
N VAL A 184 17.42 12.91 -11.49
CA VAL A 184 17.11 13.52 -12.79
C VAL A 184 18.10 14.65 -13.11
N ALA A 185 18.42 15.50 -12.13
CA ALA A 185 19.41 16.57 -12.33
C ALA A 185 20.81 16.01 -12.63
N ALA A 186 21.22 14.92 -11.96
CA ALA A 186 22.46 14.23 -12.25
C ALA A 186 22.47 13.66 -13.68
N ALA A 187 21.40 12.98 -14.10
CA ALA A 187 21.26 12.43 -15.44
C ALA A 187 21.23 13.52 -16.54
N GLN A 188 20.60 14.67 -16.27
CA GLN A 188 20.64 15.82 -17.18
C GLN A 188 22.06 16.37 -17.32
N LYS A 189 22.80 16.51 -16.21
CA LYS A 189 24.20 16.95 -16.23
C LYS A 189 25.09 15.97 -16.98
N GLU A 190 24.91 14.67 -16.77
CA GLU A 190 25.63 13.61 -17.47
C GLU A 190 25.33 13.64 -18.98
N ARG A 191 24.06 13.82 -19.36
CA ARG A 191 23.65 14.01 -20.76
C ARG A 191 24.27 15.26 -21.38
N SER A 192 24.36 16.37 -20.64
CA SER A 192 25.03 17.58 -21.09
C SER A 192 26.53 17.34 -21.29
N THR A 193 27.21 16.62 -20.41
CA THR A 193 28.63 16.25 -20.59
C THR A 193 28.86 15.31 -21.77
N ILE A 194 27.98 14.35 -22.01
CA ILE A 194 28.05 13.45 -23.18
C ILE A 194 27.78 14.23 -24.47
N GLY A 195 26.80 15.15 -24.45
CA GLY A 195 26.55 16.08 -25.56
C GLY A 195 27.72 17.02 -25.84
N ASN A 196 28.47 17.42 -24.81
CA ASN A 196 29.68 18.21 -24.95
C ASN A 196 30.87 17.38 -25.48
N HIS A 197 30.89 16.06 -25.24
CA HIS A 197 31.93 15.15 -25.74
C HIS A 197 31.71 14.72 -27.20
N TYR A 198 30.45 14.62 -27.65
CA TYR A 198 30.10 14.43 -29.07
C TYR A 198 30.01 15.76 -29.86
N GLY A 199 30.07 16.91 -29.19
CA GLY A 199 30.02 18.25 -29.78
C GLY A 199 31.39 18.95 -29.95
N GLY A 200 32.51 18.33 -29.58
CA GLY A 200 33.86 18.87 -29.80
C GLY A 200 34.94 17.99 -29.15
N PRO A 201 35.90 17.45 -29.94
CA PRO A 201 37.01 18.24 -30.49
C PRO A 201 37.37 17.91 -31.96
N GLU A 202 36.55 17.16 -32.70
CA GLU A 202 36.88 16.85 -34.11
C GLU A 202 36.84 18.09 -35.01
N GLN A 203 35.87 18.99 -34.80
CA GLN A 203 35.76 20.19 -35.64
C GLN A 203 36.88 21.22 -35.35
N ASP A 204 37.28 21.37 -34.08
CA ASP A 204 38.39 22.24 -33.66
C ASP A 204 39.76 21.67 -34.09
N ASN A 205 39.93 20.34 -34.08
CA ASN A 205 41.14 19.69 -34.59
C ASN A 205 41.24 19.81 -36.12
N VAL A 206 40.12 19.70 -36.83
CA VAL A 206 40.07 19.83 -38.29
C VAL A 206 40.32 21.27 -38.73
N ASP A 207 39.71 22.26 -38.07
CA ASP A 207 39.96 23.68 -38.36
C ASP A 207 41.40 24.10 -38.03
N SER A 208 41.97 23.61 -36.93
CA SER A 208 43.39 23.80 -36.59
C SER A 208 44.33 23.19 -37.64
N PHE A 209 43.99 21.99 -38.14
CA PHE A 209 44.74 21.31 -39.19
C PHE A 209 44.71 22.08 -40.52
N TYR A 210 43.54 22.57 -40.96
CA TYR A 210 43.43 23.39 -42.18
C TYR A 210 44.13 24.75 -42.04
N ARG A 211 44.09 25.38 -40.87
CA ARG A 211 44.79 26.64 -40.60
C ARG A 211 46.31 26.48 -40.66
N SER A 212 46.82 25.34 -40.20
CA SER A 212 48.26 25.01 -40.28
C SER A 212 48.75 24.79 -41.71
N TYR A 213 47.88 24.32 -42.61
CA TYR A 213 48.22 24.04 -44.00
C TYR A 213 48.16 25.29 -44.90
N ILE A 214 47.26 26.23 -44.59
CA ILE A 214 47.07 27.46 -45.38
C ILE A 214 47.99 28.61 -44.92
N GLY A 215 48.53 28.55 -43.70
CA GLY A 215 49.39 29.60 -43.13
C GLY A 215 50.85 29.65 -43.60
N ARG A 216 51.25 28.82 -44.57
CA ARG A 216 52.59 28.88 -45.20
C ARG A 216 52.49 29.10 -46.71
N LYS A 217 52.23 30.33 -47.12
CA LYS A 217 52.65 30.87 -48.41
C LYS A 217 53.09 32.31 -48.23
#